data_AF-A0A2M7UG32-F1
#
_entry.id   AF-A0A2M7UG32-F1
#
_cell.length_a   1.000
_cell.length_b   1.000
_cell.length_c   1.000
_cell.angle_alpha   90.00
_cell.angle_beta   90.00
_cell.angle_gamma   90.00
#
_symmetry.space_group_name_H-M   'P 1'
#
loop_
_entity.id
_entity.type
_entity.pdbx_description
1 polymer ?
#
loop_
_entity_poly.entity_id
_entity_poly.type
_entity_poly.pdbx_seq_one_letter_code
_entity_poly.pdbx_strand_id
1 'polypeptide(L)' 'MFQGNWKCAECGAEITELPFKPAEDRPVYCRDCHRNKRPPQR' A
#
# COMPACT_ATOMS: atom_id res chain seq x y z
N MET A 1 1.18 -15.01 -4.05
CA MET A 1 0.57 -13.70 -4.34
C MET A 1 -0.86 -13.79 -3.86
N PHE A 2 -1.24 -12.96 -2.89
CA PHE A 2 -2.61 -12.85 -2.42
C PHE A 2 -3.30 -11.84 -3.34
N GLN A 3 -4.41 -12.26 -3.94
CA GLN A 3 -5.31 -11.38 -4.68
C GLN A 3 -6.47 -11.00 -3.76
N GLY A 4 -6.70 -9.71 -3.60
CA GLY A 4 -7.72 -9.17 -2.69
C GLY A 4 -7.82 -7.66 -2.87
N ASN A 5 -8.94 -7.05 -2.50
CA ASN A 5 -9.16 -5.61 -2.63
C ASN A 5 -8.76 -4.92 -1.32
N TRP A 6 -7.60 -4.27 -1.29
CA TRP A 6 -7.12 -3.51 -0.13
C TRP A 6 -7.09 -2.02 -0.43
N LYS A 7 -7.45 -1.17 0.52
CA LYS A 7 -7.44 0.28 0.32
C LYS A 7 -6.15 0.89 0.84
N CYS A 8 -5.57 1.78 0.03
CA CYS A 8 -4.46 2.63 0.47
C CYS A 8 -4.94 3.54 1.60
N ALA A 9 -4.24 3.52 2.73
CA ALA A 9 -4.58 4.34 3.89
C ALA A 9 -4.44 5.86 3.63
N GLU A 10 -3.74 6.25 2.56
CA GLU A 10 -3.46 7.66 2.24
C GLU A 10 -4.36 8.20 1.12
N CYS A 11 -4.50 7.46 0.01
CA CYS A 11 -5.28 7.91 -1.16
C CYS A 11 -6.57 7.13 -1.40
N GLY A 12 -6.84 6.05 -0.65
CA GLY A 12 -8.00 5.19 -0.87
C GLY A 12 -7.91 4.27 -2.09
N ALA A 13 -6.78 4.27 -2.81
CA ALA A 13 -6.59 3.44 -4.00
C ALA A 13 -6.71 1.94 -3.68
N GLU A 14 -7.34 1.20 -4.58
CA GLU A 14 -7.54 -0.24 -4.46
C GLU A 14 -6.27 -0.98 -4.92
N ILE A 15 -5.74 -1.82 -4.05
CA ILE A 15 -4.59 -2.69 -4.27
C ILE A 15 -5.16 -4.07 -4.43
N THR A 16 -4.93 -4.69 -5.59
CA THR A 16 -5.52 -5.98 -5.96
C THR A 16 -4.59 -7.15 -5.68
N GLU A 17 -3.28 -6.90 -5.52
CA GLU A 17 -2.25 -7.93 -5.47
C GLU A 17 -1.16 -7.58 -4.47
N LEU A 18 -0.94 -8.46 -3.48
CA LEU A 18 0.13 -8.33 -2.50
C LEU A 18 0.91 -9.65 -2.34
N PRO A 19 2.25 -9.62 -2.23
CA PRO A 19 3.04 -10.82 -1.98
C PRO A 19 2.93 -11.33 -0.54
N PHE A 20 2.33 -10.55 0.38
CA PHE A 20 2.15 -10.87 1.79
C PHE A 20 0.69 -10.78 2.21
N LYS A 21 0.32 -11.44 3.30
CA LYS A 21 -1.00 -11.35 3.91
C LYS A 21 -1.13 -9.97 4.59
N PRO A 22 -2.05 -9.09 4.15
CA PRO A 22 -2.24 -7.80 4.79
C PRO A 22 -2.87 -8.02 6.17
N ALA A 23 -2.31 -7.34 7.17
CA ALA A 23 -2.82 -7.33 8.53
C ALA A 23 -3.70 -6.09 8.70
N GLU A 24 -4.86 -6.24 9.35
CA GLU A 24 -5.80 -5.14 9.60
C GLU A 24 -5.19 -4.05 10.52
N ASP A 25 -4.24 -4.43 11.35
CA ASP A 25 -3.45 -3.53 12.21
C ASP A 25 -2.46 -2.61 11.46
N ARG A 26 -2.09 -2.95 10.20
CA ARG A 26 -1.06 -2.18 9.46
C ARG A 26 -1.64 -1.46 8.26
N PRO A 27 -1.46 -0.12 8.15
CA PRO A 27 -1.90 0.63 6.99
C PRO A 27 -1.15 0.17 5.74
N VAL A 28 -1.89 -0.24 4.73
CA VAL A 28 -1.34 -0.58 3.42
C VAL A 28 -1.23 0.70 2.59
N TYR A 29 -0.10 0.89 1.92
CA TYR A 29 0.11 2.02 1.01
C TYR A 29 0.28 1.51 -0.41
N CYS A 30 -0.29 2.23 -1.38
CA CYS A 30 -0.04 1.96 -2.79
C CYS A 30 1.40 2.34 -3.16
N ARG A 31 1.85 1.86 -4.32
CA ARG A 31 3.22 2.06 -4.81
C ARG A 31 3.56 3.54 -4.93
N ASP A 32 2.61 4.36 -5.34
CA ASP A 32 2.73 5.81 -5.46
C ASP A 32 2.85 6.52 -4.11
N CYS A 33 1.93 6.27 -3.16
CA CYS A 33 2.00 6.85 -1.82
C CYS A 33 3.30 6.44 -1.10
N HIS A 34 3.70 5.18 -1.21
CA HIS A 34 4.96 4.70 -0.64
C HIS A 34 6.19 5.37 -1.30
N ARG A 35 6.14 5.66 -2.60
CA ARG A 35 7.19 6.39 -3.31
C ARG A 35 7.23 7.87 -2.91
N ASN A 36 6.07 8.50 -2.73
CA ASN A 36 5.94 9.91 -2.34
C ASN A 36 6.32 10.14 -0.87
N LYS A 37 6.04 9.17 0.00
CA LYS A 37 6.45 9.16 1.42
C LYS A 37 7.96 9.04 1.62
N ARG A 38 8.72 8.53 0.64
CA ARG A 38 10.17 8.51 0.74
C ARG A 38 10.66 9.94 0.48
N PRO A 39 11.24 10.63 1.49
CA PRO A 39 11.85 11.92 1.23
C PRO A 39 12.92 11.72 0.14
N PRO A 40 13.00 12.61 -0.86
CA PRO A 40 14.14 12.59 -1.77
C PRO A 40 15.39 12.71 -0.88
N GLN A 41 16.24 11.68 -0.88
CA GLN A 41 17.58 11.81 -0.34
C GLN A 41 18.27 12.88 -1.19
N ARG A 42 18.25 14.11 -0.67
CA ARG A 42 19.04 15.23 -1.18
C ARG A 42 20.47 15.09 -0.67
#